data_AF-A0A940PMK0-F1
#
_entry.id   AF-A0A940PMK0-F1
#
_cell.length_a   1.000
_cell.length_b   1.000
_cell.length_c   1.000
_cell.angle_alpha   90.00
_cell.angle_beta   90.00
_cell.angle_gamma   90.00
#
_symmetry.space_group_name_H-M   'P 1'
#
loop_
_entity.id
_entity.type
_entity.pdbx_description
1 polymer ?
#
loop_
_entity_poly.entity_id
_entity_poly.type
_entity_poly.pdbx_seq_one_letter_code
_entity_poly.pdbx_strand_id
1 'polypeptide(L)'
;MIEVYDDLRGDARYSSAGELASICPESFTAHDRVVGVNGKAIDWNTWYTTWISRQGGPSDRMPTHLQVMASDEFQATIPWPELAHAFLLVEQENGEPLKKGFPIRLYVPDGSSECLNVKSVVKIRILYEEKSEIEATYGFKNTVTAEQLRKPNPQN
;
A
#
# COMPACT_ATOMS: atom_id res chain seq x y z
N MET A 1 -2.61 -0.66 13.80
CA MET A 1 -3.66 0.12 13.12
C MET A 1 -3.21 0.39 11.69
N ILE A 2 -4.11 0.26 10.73
CA ILE A 2 -3.90 0.54 9.31
C ILE A 2 -4.92 1.61 8.92
N GLU A 3 -4.46 2.70 8.31
CA GLU A 3 -5.32 3.81 7.88
C GLU A 3 -5.45 3.81 6.36
N VAL A 4 -6.67 3.93 5.85
CA VAL A 4 -6.96 4.08 4.43
C VAL A 4 -7.63 5.43 4.22
N TYR A 5 -7.10 6.21 3.30
CA TYR A 5 -7.63 7.50 2.91
C TYR A 5 -8.00 7.47 1.44
N ASP A 6 -9.16 8.02 1.13
CA ASP A 6 -9.63 8.21 -0.23
C ASP A 6 -10.27 9.59 -0.31
N ASP A 7 -9.67 10.49 -1.09
CA ASP A 7 -10.11 11.88 -1.18
C ASP A 7 -11.56 12.04 -1.68
N LEU A 8 -12.12 11.00 -2.32
CA LEU A 8 -13.48 10.99 -2.84
C LEU A 8 -14.44 10.14 -2.00
N ARG A 9 -13.94 9.09 -1.34
CA ARG A 9 -14.76 8.07 -0.65
C ARG A 9 -14.69 8.14 0.87
N GLY A 10 -13.81 8.96 1.41
CA GLY A 10 -13.59 9.12 2.83
C GLY A 10 -12.59 8.13 3.39
N ASP A 11 -12.48 8.15 4.71
CA ASP A 11 -11.40 7.47 5.42
C ASP A 11 -11.91 6.25 6.18
N ALA A 12 -11.06 5.23 6.29
CA ALA A 12 -11.29 4.06 7.12
C ALA A 12 -10.07 3.75 7.99
N ARG A 13 -10.33 3.23 9.19
CA ARG A 13 -9.29 2.76 10.10
C ARG A 13 -9.57 1.32 10.48
N TYR A 14 -8.55 0.48 10.33
CA TYR A 14 -8.58 -0.92 10.70
C TYR A 14 -7.64 -1.15 11.89
N SER A 15 -8.16 -1.80 12.93
CA SER A 15 -7.40 -2.15 14.12
C SER A 15 -6.33 -3.20 13.82
N SER A 16 -6.57 -4.08 12.84
CA SER A 16 -5.71 -5.21 12.47
C SER A 16 -5.72 -5.52 10.97
N ALA A 17 -4.74 -6.33 10.53
CA ALA A 17 -4.67 -6.86 9.18
C ALA A 17 -5.89 -7.76 8.84
N GLY A 18 -6.37 -8.55 9.81
CA GLY A 18 -7.54 -9.40 9.62
C GLY A 18 -8.83 -8.61 9.42
N GLU A 19 -9.00 -7.49 10.12
CA GLU A 19 -10.15 -6.60 9.91
C GLU A 19 -10.14 -5.99 8.50
N LEU A 20 -8.97 -5.52 8.04
CA LEU A 20 -8.80 -5.05 6.67
C LEU A 20 -9.09 -6.18 5.66
N ALA A 21 -8.58 -7.39 5.90
CA ALA A 21 -8.75 -8.54 5.02
C ALA A 21 -10.20 -9.01 4.92
N SER A 22 -11.01 -8.83 5.97
CA SER A 22 -12.43 -9.21 6.00
C SER A 22 -13.31 -8.45 4.99
N ILE A 23 -12.78 -7.38 4.40
CA ILE A 23 -13.46 -6.67 3.32
C ILE A 23 -13.41 -7.49 2.03
N CYS A 24 -12.32 -8.21 1.78
CA CYS A 24 -12.13 -9.01 0.58
C CYS A 24 -12.97 -10.31 0.68
N PRO A 25 -13.73 -10.70 -0.35
CA PRO A 25 -14.55 -11.92 -0.32
C PRO A 25 -13.70 -13.19 -0.25
N GLU A 26 -12.49 -13.15 -0.84
CA GLU A 26 -11.61 -14.30 -0.94
C GLU A 26 -10.18 -13.94 -0.54
N SER A 27 -9.46 -14.95 -0.07
CA SER A 27 -8.03 -14.90 0.19
C SER A 27 -7.34 -16.06 -0.52
N PHE A 28 -6.07 -15.91 -0.83
CA PHE A 28 -5.27 -16.92 -1.53
C PHE A 28 -3.89 -17.10 -0.88
N THR A 29 -3.17 -18.14 -1.26
CA THR A 29 -1.78 -18.36 -0.81
C THR A 29 -0.86 -17.49 -1.65
N ALA A 30 -0.06 -16.62 -1.02
CA ALA A 30 0.79 -15.69 -1.75
C ALA A 30 1.78 -16.37 -2.73
N HIS A 31 2.16 -17.62 -2.44
CA HIS A 31 3.04 -18.43 -3.28
C HIS A 31 2.45 -18.68 -4.67
N ASP A 32 1.13 -18.72 -4.78
CA ASP A 32 0.40 -18.95 -6.04
C ASP A 32 0.60 -17.79 -7.04
N ARG A 33 0.98 -16.60 -6.55
CA ARG A 33 1.23 -15.41 -7.38
C ARG A 33 2.70 -15.00 -7.41
N VAL A 34 3.44 -15.15 -6.31
CA VAL A 34 4.88 -14.84 -6.25
C VAL A 34 5.62 -15.96 -5.55
N VAL A 35 6.46 -16.68 -6.31
CA VAL A 35 7.28 -17.78 -5.80
C VAL A 35 8.16 -17.31 -4.64
N GLY A 36 8.15 -18.06 -3.55
CA GLY A 36 8.95 -17.76 -2.36
C GLY A 36 8.31 -16.75 -1.40
N VAL A 37 7.11 -16.26 -1.71
CA VAL A 37 6.29 -15.51 -0.74
C VAL A 37 5.28 -16.47 -0.13
N ASN A 38 5.32 -16.61 1.19
CA ASN A 38 4.46 -17.54 1.93
C ASN A 38 3.47 -16.77 2.80
N GLY A 39 2.30 -17.36 3.02
CA GLY A 39 1.24 -16.82 3.86
C GLY A 39 -0.02 -16.44 3.07
N LYS A 40 -1.00 -15.92 3.81
CA LYS A 40 -2.32 -15.59 3.29
C LYS A 40 -2.32 -14.16 2.74
N ALA A 41 -2.86 -14.01 1.54
CA ALA A 41 -2.95 -12.76 0.82
C ALA A 41 -4.38 -12.46 0.38
N ILE A 42 -4.65 -11.17 0.13
CA ILE A 42 -5.88 -10.67 -0.50
C ILE A 42 -5.51 -9.83 -1.72
N ASP A 43 -6.34 -9.90 -2.76
CA ASP A 43 -6.12 -9.17 -4.00
C ASP A 43 -6.45 -7.68 -3.83
N TRP A 44 -5.56 -6.79 -4.26
CA TRP A 44 -5.72 -5.35 -4.05
C TRP A 44 -6.95 -4.80 -4.78
N ASN A 45 -7.13 -5.15 -6.06
CA ASN A 45 -8.23 -4.63 -6.87
C ASN A 45 -9.57 -5.14 -6.36
N THR A 46 -9.63 -6.42 -5.97
CA THR A 46 -10.82 -7.03 -5.36
C THR A 46 -11.14 -6.39 -4.02
N TRP A 47 -10.12 -6.14 -3.18
CA TRP A 47 -10.30 -5.44 -1.91
C TRP A 47 -10.84 -4.02 -2.13
N TYR A 48 -10.21 -3.23 -3.02
CA TYR A 48 -10.59 -1.85 -3.28
C TYR A 48 -12.01 -1.75 -3.86
N THR A 49 -12.34 -2.57 -4.87
CA THR A 49 -13.69 -2.58 -5.47
C THR A 49 -14.77 -2.98 -4.46
N THR A 50 -14.48 -3.94 -3.59
CA THR A 50 -15.39 -4.31 -2.50
C THR A 50 -15.51 -3.19 -1.47
N TRP A 51 -14.40 -2.56 -1.10
CA TRP A 51 -14.39 -1.44 -0.16
C TRP A 51 -15.22 -0.26 -0.66
N ILE A 52 -15.02 0.20 -1.91
CA ILE A 52 -15.81 1.32 -2.47
C ILE A 52 -17.30 0.99 -2.63
N SER A 53 -17.65 -0.28 -2.91
CA SER A 53 -19.07 -0.68 -2.99
C SER A 53 -19.79 -0.52 -1.65
N ARG A 54 -19.09 -0.74 -0.52
CA ARG A 54 -19.61 -0.49 0.82
C ARG A 54 -19.73 1.00 1.14
N GLN A 55 -18.98 1.86 0.44
CA GLN A 55 -18.97 3.32 0.62
C GLN A 55 -19.92 4.07 -0.34
N GLY A 56 -20.85 3.38 -0.99
CA GLY A 56 -21.84 4.01 -1.87
C GLY A 56 -21.62 3.77 -3.38
N GLY A 57 -20.75 2.83 -3.75
CA GLY A 57 -20.64 2.33 -5.13
C GLY A 57 -19.63 3.09 -6.01
N PRO A 58 -19.38 2.62 -7.25
CA PRO A 58 -18.37 3.18 -8.15
C PRO A 58 -18.63 4.64 -8.53
N SER A 59 -17.58 5.36 -8.94
CA SER A 59 -17.62 6.76 -9.39
C SER A 59 -17.14 6.81 -10.81
N ASP A 60 -17.57 7.83 -11.53
CA ASP A 60 -17.09 8.10 -12.89
C ASP A 60 -15.59 8.43 -12.92
N ARG A 61 -15.00 8.76 -11.76
CA ARG A 61 -13.56 9.00 -11.61
C ARG A 61 -12.86 7.74 -11.09
N MET A 62 -11.91 7.24 -11.86
CA MET A 62 -11.03 6.13 -11.46
C MET A 62 -9.80 6.67 -10.72
N PRO A 63 -9.27 5.92 -9.74
CA PRO A 63 -7.98 6.23 -9.15
C PRO A 63 -6.87 6.22 -10.19
N THR A 64 -5.86 7.05 -9.92
CA THR A 64 -4.67 7.18 -10.76
C THR A 64 -3.44 6.59 -10.11
N HIS A 65 -3.37 6.62 -8.78
CA HIS A 65 -2.23 6.12 -8.03
C HIS A 65 -2.66 5.53 -6.70
N LEU A 66 -1.86 4.60 -6.21
CA LEU A 66 -1.85 4.14 -4.83
C LEU A 66 -0.60 4.66 -4.14
N GLN A 67 -0.76 5.41 -3.08
CA GLN A 67 0.35 5.76 -2.21
C GLN A 67 0.29 4.94 -0.93
N VAL A 68 1.40 4.30 -0.57
CA VAL A 68 1.54 3.55 0.68
C VAL A 68 2.66 4.13 1.52
N MET A 69 2.46 4.10 2.83
CA MET A 69 3.44 4.52 3.82
C MET A 69 3.68 3.39 4.81
N ALA A 70 4.95 3.05 4.99
CA ALA A 70 5.43 2.09 5.96
C ALA A 70 5.67 2.72 7.34
N SER A 71 5.75 1.88 8.36
CA SER A 71 6.03 2.30 9.74
C SER A 71 7.39 2.95 9.95
N ASP A 72 8.34 2.72 9.04
CA ASP A 72 9.69 3.29 9.03
C ASP A 72 9.81 4.55 8.14
N GLU A 73 8.68 5.16 7.80
CA GLU A 73 8.59 6.36 6.95
C GLU A 73 9.00 6.14 5.49
N PHE A 74 9.23 4.89 5.07
CA PHE A 74 9.32 4.57 3.66
C PHE A 74 7.97 4.81 2.98
N GLN A 75 8.00 5.40 1.80
CA GLN A 75 6.81 5.68 1.01
C GLN A 75 7.02 5.23 -0.43
N ALA A 76 5.94 4.74 -1.04
CA ALA A 76 5.86 4.51 -2.47
C ALA A 76 4.55 5.08 -3.02
N THR A 77 4.60 5.73 -4.18
CA THR A 77 3.45 6.12 -4.98
C THR A 77 3.50 5.33 -6.28
N ILE A 78 2.50 4.49 -6.51
CA ILE A 78 2.45 3.48 -7.55
C ILE A 78 1.34 3.85 -8.54
N PRO A 79 1.63 3.92 -9.85
CA PRO A 79 0.62 4.14 -10.88
C PRO A 79 -0.42 3.03 -10.87
N TRP A 80 -1.69 3.39 -11.02
CA TRP A 80 -2.78 2.41 -10.96
C TRP A 80 -2.62 1.22 -11.93
N PRO A 81 -2.11 1.39 -13.17
CA PRO A 81 -1.86 0.27 -14.06
C PRO A 81 -0.87 -0.78 -13.52
N GLU A 82 0.12 -0.37 -12.72
CA GLU A 82 1.10 -1.29 -12.11
C GLU A 82 0.48 -2.16 -10.99
N LEU A 83 -0.73 -1.83 -10.54
CA LEU A 83 -1.43 -2.55 -9.47
C LEU A 83 -2.30 -3.71 -10.00
N ALA A 84 -2.23 -4.04 -11.29
CA ALA A 84 -3.09 -5.05 -11.93
C ALA A 84 -3.10 -6.38 -11.16
N HIS A 85 -1.93 -6.88 -10.74
CA HIS A 85 -1.81 -8.08 -9.92
C HIS A 85 -1.31 -7.80 -8.50
N ALA A 86 -1.41 -6.56 -8.01
CA ALA A 86 -0.99 -6.22 -6.66
C ALA A 86 -1.82 -6.96 -5.59
N PHE A 87 -1.19 -7.27 -4.46
CA PHE A 87 -1.85 -7.94 -3.35
C PHE A 87 -1.25 -7.53 -2.01
N LEU A 88 -2.04 -7.71 -0.96
CA LEU A 88 -1.62 -7.51 0.42
C LEU A 88 -1.41 -8.87 1.08
N LEU A 89 -0.19 -9.12 1.55
CA LEU A 89 0.09 -10.21 2.48
C LEU A 89 -0.35 -9.75 3.88
N VAL A 90 -1.18 -10.55 4.54
CA VAL A 90 -1.84 -10.17 5.80
C VAL A 90 -1.54 -11.11 6.97
N GLU A 91 -1.26 -12.38 6.69
CA GLU A 91 -1.02 -13.41 7.72
C GLU A 91 0.06 -14.40 7.23
N GLN A 92 0.74 -15.05 8.17
CA GLN A 92 1.61 -16.19 7.90
C GLN A 92 0.76 -17.43 7.54
N GLU A 93 1.40 -18.50 7.02
CA GLU A 93 0.70 -19.75 6.65
C GLU A 93 0.02 -20.44 7.84
N ASN A 94 0.56 -20.25 9.05
CA ASN A 94 0.00 -20.78 10.28
C ASN A 94 -1.15 -19.92 10.85
N GLY A 95 -1.59 -18.87 10.13
CA GLY A 95 -2.64 -17.94 10.57
C GLY A 95 -2.18 -16.89 11.58
N GLU A 96 -0.90 -16.88 11.98
CA GLU A 96 -0.37 -15.84 12.86
C GLU A 96 -0.11 -14.54 12.10
N PRO A 97 -0.06 -13.39 12.81
CA PRO A 97 0.37 -12.13 12.20
C PRO A 97 1.75 -12.22 11.58
N LEU A 98 2.05 -11.37 10.59
CA LEU A 98 3.34 -11.35 9.92
C LEU A 98 4.50 -11.12 10.90
N LYS A 99 5.56 -11.94 10.81
CA LYS A 99 6.84 -11.67 11.49
C LYS A 99 7.67 -10.62 10.75
N LYS A 100 7.60 -10.63 9.41
CA LYS A 100 8.31 -9.68 8.53
C LYS A 100 7.29 -8.84 7.78
N GLY A 101 7.38 -7.51 7.92
CA GLY A 101 6.45 -6.60 7.26
C GLY A 101 5.10 -6.45 7.97
N PHE A 102 5.04 -6.66 9.29
CA PHE A 102 3.85 -6.38 10.10
C PHE A 102 3.46 -4.88 10.01
N PRO A 103 2.17 -4.52 9.93
CA PRO A 103 0.99 -5.39 10.00
C PRO A 103 0.60 -6.04 8.67
N ILE A 104 0.90 -5.39 7.55
CA ILE A 104 0.64 -5.88 6.19
C ILE A 104 1.82 -5.55 5.28
N ARG A 105 2.02 -6.35 4.24
CA ARG A 105 3.03 -6.10 3.21
C ARG A 105 2.37 -6.03 1.84
N LEU A 106 2.66 -4.96 1.10
CA LEU A 106 2.26 -4.82 -0.29
C LEU A 106 3.24 -5.55 -1.19
N TYR A 107 2.70 -6.25 -2.18
CA TYR A 107 3.43 -6.77 -3.32
C TYR A 107 2.82 -6.22 -4.61
N VAL A 108 3.69 -5.81 -5.54
CA VAL A 108 3.33 -5.23 -6.84
C VAL A 108 4.09 -6.00 -7.93
N PRO A 109 3.59 -7.17 -8.38
CA PRO A 109 4.31 -8.03 -9.32
C PRO A 109 4.59 -7.39 -10.68
N ASP A 110 3.67 -6.54 -11.16
CA ASP A 110 3.81 -5.79 -12.41
C ASP A 110 4.51 -4.43 -12.22
N GLY A 111 5.05 -4.21 -11.02
CA GLY A 111 5.68 -2.96 -10.63
C GLY A 111 6.97 -2.71 -11.40
N SER A 112 7.23 -1.45 -11.71
CA SER A 112 8.46 -1.00 -12.36
C SER A 112 9.72 -1.16 -11.50
N SER A 113 9.58 -1.40 -10.19
CA SER A 113 10.69 -1.57 -9.24
C SER A 113 10.34 -2.49 -8.07
N GLU A 114 11.33 -3.25 -7.58
CA GLU A 114 11.18 -4.06 -6.36
C GLU A 114 10.89 -3.19 -5.12
N CYS A 115 11.27 -1.92 -5.14
CA CYS A 115 10.99 -0.96 -4.06
C CYS A 115 9.49 -0.72 -3.85
N LEU A 116 8.64 -1.10 -4.80
CA LEU A 116 7.19 -1.02 -4.68
C LEU A 116 6.60 -2.15 -3.81
N ASN A 117 7.40 -3.17 -3.48
CA ASN A 117 7.04 -4.24 -2.55
C ASN A 117 7.20 -3.80 -1.08
N VAL A 118 6.36 -2.85 -0.67
CA VAL A 118 6.49 -2.13 0.60
C VAL A 118 6.13 -3.00 1.81
N LYS A 119 7.06 -3.07 2.77
CA LYS A 119 6.88 -3.77 4.04
C LYS A 119 6.23 -2.87 5.08
N SER A 120 5.53 -3.48 6.04
CA SER A 120 5.04 -2.79 7.23
C SER A 120 4.14 -1.59 6.92
N VAL A 121 3.26 -1.75 5.93
CA VAL A 121 2.36 -0.68 5.47
C VAL A 121 1.36 -0.35 6.59
N VAL A 122 1.29 0.92 6.96
CA VAL A 122 0.40 1.45 8.00
C VAL A 122 -0.55 2.51 7.47
N LYS A 123 -0.25 3.13 6.32
CA LYS A 123 -1.18 4.03 5.63
C LYS A 123 -1.26 3.70 4.16
N ILE A 124 -2.48 3.78 3.63
CA ILE A 124 -2.83 3.59 2.23
C ILE A 124 -3.62 4.82 1.79
N ARG A 125 -3.26 5.41 0.66
CA ARG A 125 -3.94 6.58 0.08
C ARG A 125 -4.28 6.31 -1.37
N ILE A 126 -5.55 6.44 -1.71
CA ILE A 126 -6.04 6.36 -3.08
C ILE A 126 -6.07 7.78 -3.65
N LEU A 127 -5.34 8.01 -4.74
CA LEU A 127 -5.11 9.34 -5.32
C LEU A 127 -5.75 9.47 -6.71
N TYR A 128 -6.26 10.66 -7.02
CA TYR A 128 -6.98 10.98 -8.25
C TYR A 128 -6.36 12.19 -8.96
N GLU A 129 -5.10 12.10 -9.37
CA GLU A 129 -4.40 13.20 -10.03
C GLU A 129 -4.93 13.43 -11.46
N GLU A 130 -4.83 14.66 -11.98
CA GLU A 130 -5.24 14.96 -13.36
C GLU A 130 -4.30 14.35 -14.40
N LYS A 131 -3.06 14.03 -14.01
CA LYS A 131 -2.06 13.36 -14.85
C LYS A 131 -1.89 11.93 -14.36
N SER A 132 -2.43 10.97 -15.11
CA SER A 132 -2.32 9.54 -14.79
C SER A 132 -0.98 8.92 -15.21
N GLU A 133 -0.17 9.62 -16.01
CA GLU A 133 1.11 9.14 -16.55
C GLU A 133 2.30 9.64 -15.73
N ILE A 134 2.28 9.42 -14.41
CA ILE A 134 3.44 9.71 -13.57
C ILE A 134 4.14 8.38 -13.29
N GLU A 135 5.47 8.37 -13.41
CA GLU A 135 6.27 7.19 -13.07
C GLU A 135 6.14 6.85 -11.58
N ALA A 136 6.32 5.58 -11.24
CA ALA A 136 6.35 5.18 -9.85
C ALA A 136 7.47 5.91 -9.09
N THR A 137 7.15 6.41 -7.89
CA THR A 137 8.12 7.09 -7.02
C THR A 137 8.21 6.37 -5.68
N TYR A 138 9.42 6.31 -5.11
CA TYR A 138 9.63 5.69 -3.81
C TYR A 138 10.85 6.27 -3.10
N GLY A 139 10.84 6.19 -1.78
CA GLY A 139 11.95 6.66 -0.95
C GLY A 139 11.54 6.88 0.50
N PHE A 140 12.52 7.23 1.32
CA PHE A 140 12.27 7.65 2.69
C PHE A 140 11.86 9.12 2.72
N LYS A 141 10.89 9.45 3.55
CA LYS A 141 10.48 10.83 3.77
C LYS A 141 11.60 11.60 4.48
N ASN A 142 12.45 12.28 3.71
CA ASN A 142 13.42 13.21 4.26
C ASN A 142 12.70 14.47 4.76
N THR A 143 12.33 14.49 6.04
CA THR A 143 11.86 15.74 6.67
C THR A 143 13.10 16.56 7.03
N VAL A 144 13.51 17.46 6.15
CA VAL A 144 14.56 18.43 6.47
C VAL A 144 13.95 19.52 7.34
N THR A 145 14.36 19.60 8.60
CA THR A 145 13.93 20.71 9.47
C THR A 145 14.65 22.00 9.08
N ALA A 146 14.03 23.16 9.35
CA ALA A 146 14.66 24.45 9.11
C ALA A 146 16.01 24.60 9.87
N GLU A 147 16.20 23.87 10.96
CA GLU A 147 17.45 23.84 11.73
C GLU A 147 18.56 23.04 11.03
N GLN A 148 18.23 21.98 10.31
CA GLN A 148 19.19 21.17 9.55
C GLN A 148 19.75 21.91 8.32
N LEU A 149 18.96 22.80 7.72
CA LEU A 149 19.39 23.67 6.62
C LEU A 149 20.35 24.78 7.06
N ARG A 150 20.44 25.08 8.36
CA ARG A 150 21.26 26.18 8.90
C ARG A 150 22.69 25.80 9.26
N LYS A 151 23.09 24.54 9.14
CA LYS A 151 24.49 24.15 9.37
C LYS A 151 25.29 24.31 8.07
N PRO A 152 26.21 25.28 7.95
CA PRO A 152 27.15 25.28 6.84
C PRO A 152 28.02 24.02 6.94
N ASN A 153 28.27 23.37 5.80
CA ASN A 153 29.22 22.25 5.71
C ASN A 153 30.54 22.64 6.37
N PRO A 154 31.11 21.86 7.30
CA PRO A 154 32.53 21.97 7.59
C PRO A 154 33.27 21.51 6.33
N GLN A 155 33.87 22.46 5.62
CA GLN A 155 34.84 22.17 4.57
C GLN A 155 35.98 21.36 5.18
N ASN A 156 36.20 20.14 4.69
CA ASN A 156 37.49 19.43 4.80
C ASN A 156 38.34 19.79 3.59
#